data_AF-A0A822H319-F1
#
_entry.id   AF-A0A822H319-F1
#
_cell.length_a   1.000
_cell.length_b   1.000
_cell.length_c   1.000
_cell.angle_alpha   90.00
_cell.angle_beta   90.00
_cell.angle_gamma   90.00
#
_symmetry.space_group_name_H-M   'P 1'
#
loop_
_entity.id
_entity.type
_entity.pdbx_description
1 polymer ?
#
loop_
_entity_poly.entity_id
_entity_poly.type
_entity_poly.pdbx_seq_one_letter_code
_entity_poly.pdbx_strand_id
1 'polypeptide(L)'
;HHQIPKTPQLCVWNTEGIMKVESLLQGHIDGVGAMNFSADGKKLASVGIDRDNTIKIWEWSRGKLLATVAGHKERVFDIIYYGDNVITCGVKHIRFWTLLGNTLQFEEGHFGKLGAQTLLCIGQFPPSDTKQSTESTENDYLCFTGAINGDLYVWKKYKIDRYISGAHNVRLYI
;
A
#
# COMPACT_ATOMS: atom_id res chain seq x y z
N HIS A 1 -37.86 13.23 -1.26
CA HIS A 1 -37.17 11.93 -1.09
C HIS A 1 -35.75 12.17 -0.59
N HIS A 2 -35.49 11.94 0.71
CA HIS A 2 -34.12 11.93 1.24
C HIS A 2 -33.49 10.59 0.89
N GLN A 3 -32.56 10.56 -0.06
CA GLN A 3 -31.67 9.42 -0.22
C GLN A 3 -30.73 9.42 0.98
N ILE A 4 -30.79 8.36 1.80
CA ILE A 4 -29.76 8.08 2.80
C ILE A 4 -28.41 8.03 2.05
N PRO A 5 -27.36 8.75 2.46
CA PRO A 5 -26.07 8.64 1.81
C PRO A 5 -25.64 7.18 1.86
N LYS A 6 -25.47 6.54 0.68
CA LYS A 6 -24.91 5.19 0.62
C LYS A 6 -23.50 5.26 1.17
N THR A 7 -23.24 4.58 2.28
CA THR A 7 -21.90 4.44 2.82
C THR A 7 -21.00 3.79 1.76
N PRO A 8 -19.73 4.22 1.63
CA PRO A 8 -18.83 3.63 0.65
C PRO A 8 -18.57 2.15 0.99
N GLN A 9 -18.54 1.32 -0.06
CA GLN A 9 -18.39 -0.14 0.07
C GLN A 9 -17.27 -0.64 -0.83
N LEU A 10 -16.53 -1.64 -0.34
CA LEU A 10 -15.63 -2.44 -1.15
C LEU A 10 -16.38 -3.70 -1.59
N CYS A 11 -16.44 -3.92 -2.90
CA CYS A 11 -17.08 -5.10 -3.47
C CYS A 11 -16.00 -6.03 -4.03
N VAL A 12 -15.99 -7.29 -3.58
CA VAL A 12 -15.16 -8.35 -4.17
C VAL A 12 -16.06 -9.23 -5.03
N TRP A 13 -15.62 -9.50 -6.27
CA TRP A 13 -16.41 -10.22 -7.27
C TRP A 13 -15.64 -11.46 -7.70
N ASN A 14 -16.36 -12.56 -7.89
CA ASN A 14 -15.84 -13.72 -8.60
C ASN A 14 -16.04 -13.53 -10.10
N THR A 15 -14.98 -13.74 -10.89
CA THR A 15 -15.02 -13.68 -12.36
C THR A 15 -15.20 -15.05 -13.02
N GLU A 16 -15.14 -16.14 -12.26
CA GLU A 16 -15.45 -17.48 -12.74
C GLU A 16 -16.96 -17.63 -12.95
N GLY A 17 -17.37 -17.75 -14.22
CA GLY A 17 -18.77 -17.93 -14.59
C GLY A 17 -19.57 -16.63 -14.59
N ILE A 18 -20.73 -16.64 -13.91
CA ILE A 18 -21.57 -15.44 -13.78
C ILE A 18 -20.96 -14.54 -12.72
N MET A 19 -20.57 -13.32 -13.10
CA MET A 19 -20.02 -12.33 -12.17
C MET A 19 -20.91 -12.15 -10.95
N LYS A 20 -20.44 -12.62 -9.79
CA LYS A 20 -21.18 -12.61 -8.53
C LYS A 20 -20.38 -11.87 -7.47
N VAL A 21 -21.06 -11.04 -6.69
CA VAL A 21 -20.49 -10.44 -5.48
C VAL A 21 -20.22 -11.55 -4.47
N GLU A 22 -18.96 -11.70 -4.07
CA GLU A 22 -18.57 -12.62 -2.99
C GLU A 22 -18.57 -11.94 -1.64
N SER A 23 -18.19 -10.66 -1.58
CA SER A 23 -18.11 -9.93 -0.32
C SER A 23 -18.38 -8.44 -0.49
N LEU A 24 -18.96 -7.86 0.57
CA LEU A 24 -19.22 -6.42 0.71
C LEU A 24 -18.60 -5.97 2.03
N LEU A 25 -17.55 -5.15 1.96
CA LEU A 25 -16.84 -4.65 3.13
C LEU A 25 -17.23 -3.19 3.36
N GLN A 26 -17.76 -2.91 4.55
CA GLN A 26 -18.24 -1.60 4.95
C GLN A 26 -17.47 -1.11 6.17
N GLY A 27 -17.19 0.19 6.23
CA GLY A 27 -16.56 0.80 7.42
C GLY A 27 -15.72 2.03 7.13
N HIS A 28 -15.42 2.34 5.87
CA HIS A 28 -14.91 3.66 5.48
C HIS A 28 -16.06 4.67 5.51
N ILE A 29 -15.76 5.93 5.84
CA ILE A 29 -16.79 6.95 6.10
C ILE A 29 -17.05 7.77 4.83
N ASP A 30 -16.00 8.35 4.26
CA ASP A 30 -16.13 9.31 3.14
C ASP A 30 -15.90 8.67 1.76
N GLY A 31 -15.09 7.61 1.69
CA GLY A 31 -14.78 6.91 0.45
C GLY A 31 -13.52 6.07 0.59
N VAL A 32 -13.12 5.40 -0.49
CA VAL A 32 -11.88 4.63 -0.57
C VAL A 32 -11.01 5.18 -1.68
N GLY A 33 -9.74 5.47 -1.38
CA GLY A 33 -8.78 6.04 -2.32
C GLY A 33 -7.90 4.99 -3.00
N ALA A 34 -7.51 3.95 -2.27
CA ALA A 34 -6.66 2.87 -2.78
C ALA A 34 -6.92 1.55 -2.06
N MET A 35 -6.62 0.43 -2.71
CA MET A 35 -6.73 -0.90 -2.13
C MET A 35 -5.77 -1.91 -2.80
N ASN A 36 -5.42 -2.96 -2.07
CA ASN A 36 -4.54 -4.02 -2.57
C ASN A 36 -4.80 -5.36 -1.86
N PHE A 37 -4.64 -6.47 -2.57
CA PHE A 37 -4.75 -7.81 -2.00
C PHE A 37 -3.40 -8.31 -1.49
N SER A 38 -3.39 -9.11 -0.43
CA SER A 38 -2.20 -9.86 -0.05
C SER A 38 -1.85 -10.90 -1.13
N ALA A 39 -0.58 -11.30 -1.20
CA ALA A 39 -0.11 -12.24 -2.22
C ALA A 39 -0.82 -13.61 -2.16
N ASP A 40 -1.25 -14.04 -0.97
CA ASP A 40 -2.04 -15.26 -0.77
C ASP A 40 -3.54 -15.08 -1.07
N GLY A 41 -3.96 -13.87 -1.42
CA GLY A 41 -5.34 -13.53 -1.75
C GLY A 41 -6.30 -13.61 -0.56
N LYS A 42 -5.85 -13.74 0.69
CA LYS A 42 -6.75 -13.88 1.85
C LYS A 42 -7.10 -12.58 2.54
N LYS A 43 -6.23 -11.57 2.41
CA LYS A 43 -6.42 -10.26 3.02
C LYS A 43 -6.58 -9.18 1.96
N LEU A 44 -7.36 -8.16 2.28
CA LEU A 44 -7.45 -6.91 1.53
C LEU A 44 -6.99 -5.77 2.44
N ALA A 45 -6.18 -4.86 1.92
CA ALA A 45 -5.87 -3.60 2.57
C ALA A 45 -6.56 -2.48 1.80
N SER A 46 -7.08 -1.49 2.50
CA SER A 46 -7.71 -0.32 1.88
C SER A 46 -7.44 0.96 2.65
N VAL A 47 -7.43 2.06 1.94
CA VAL A 47 -7.20 3.41 2.48
C VAL A 47 -8.41 4.28 2.24
N GLY A 48 -8.94 4.87 3.30
CA GLY A 48 -10.04 5.82 3.25
C GLY A 48 -9.56 7.18 2.74
N ILE A 49 -10.48 7.95 2.16
CA ILE A 49 -10.25 9.37 1.81
C ILE A 49 -10.73 10.34 2.90
N ASP A 50 -11.06 9.79 4.08
CA ASP A 50 -11.40 10.58 5.25
C ASP A 50 -10.21 11.43 5.74
N ARG A 51 -10.49 12.30 6.71
CA ARG A 51 -9.50 13.25 7.25
C ARG A 51 -8.21 12.59 7.74
N ASP A 52 -8.28 11.36 8.23
CA ASP A 52 -7.15 10.65 8.84
C ASP A 52 -6.54 9.62 7.88
N ASN A 53 -7.01 9.58 6.62
CA ASN A 53 -6.68 8.60 5.60
C ASN A 53 -6.68 7.17 6.17
N THR A 54 -7.76 6.80 6.86
CA THR A 54 -7.83 5.57 7.66
C THR A 54 -7.40 4.34 6.87
N ILE A 55 -6.50 3.52 7.41
CA ILE A 55 -6.09 2.24 6.81
C ILE A 55 -6.87 1.12 7.48
N LYS A 56 -7.41 0.20 6.67
CA LYS A 56 -8.15 -0.97 7.14
C LYS A 56 -7.62 -2.25 6.50
N ILE A 57 -7.49 -3.29 7.32
CA ILE A 57 -7.10 -4.64 6.89
C ILE A 57 -8.28 -5.58 7.09
N TRP A 58 -8.62 -6.35 6.07
CA TRP A 58 -9.79 -7.21 6.02
C TRP A 58 -9.41 -8.65 5.74
N GLU A 59 -10.02 -9.60 6.44
CA GLU A 59 -10.19 -10.97 5.96
C GLU A 59 -11.44 -10.98 5.08
N TRP A 60 -11.25 -10.66 3.80
CA TRP A 60 -12.35 -10.19 2.94
C TRP A 60 -13.40 -11.28 2.68
N SER A 61 -12.97 -12.54 2.56
CA SER A 61 -13.85 -13.68 2.26
C SER A 61 -14.84 -13.97 3.40
N ARG A 62 -14.51 -13.54 4.62
CA ARG A 62 -15.38 -13.66 5.80
C ARG A 62 -16.03 -12.32 6.19
N GLY A 63 -15.78 -11.26 5.43
CA GLY A 63 -16.27 -9.92 5.73
C GLY A 63 -15.72 -9.33 7.03
N LYS A 64 -14.60 -9.86 7.56
CA LYS A 64 -14.11 -9.50 8.89
C LYS A 64 -13.06 -8.39 8.80
N LEU A 65 -13.27 -7.29 9.54
CA LEU A 65 -12.26 -6.27 9.78
C LEU A 65 -11.24 -6.78 10.80
N LEU A 66 -9.97 -6.85 10.42
CA LEU A 66 -8.86 -7.32 11.25
C LEU A 66 -8.17 -6.18 12.02
N ALA A 67 -7.95 -5.05 11.34
CA ALA A 67 -7.29 -3.89 11.93
C ALA A 67 -7.79 -2.59 11.30
N THR A 68 -7.75 -1.51 12.08
CA THR A 68 -8.03 -0.14 11.64
C THR A 68 -7.06 0.81 12.32
N VAL A 69 -6.52 1.78 11.59
CA VAL A 69 -5.61 2.78 12.14
C VAL A 69 -5.75 4.10 11.38
N ALA A 70 -5.57 5.22 12.08
CA ALA A 70 -5.36 6.50 11.42
C ALA A 70 -4.08 6.41 10.59
N GLY A 71 -4.21 6.55 9.27
CA GLY A 71 -3.16 6.22 8.32
C GLY A 71 -2.14 7.34 8.21
N HIS A 72 -2.56 8.50 7.72
CA HIS A 72 -1.69 9.63 7.39
C HIS A 72 -2.41 10.97 7.60
N LYS A 73 -1.65 12.03 7.89
CA LYS A 73 -2.21 13.39 7.98
C LYS A 73 -2.55 13.98 6.61
N GLU A 74 -1.80 13.57 5.59
CA GLU A 74 -1.93 14.04 4.22
C GLU A 74 -2.40 12.91 3.32
N ARG A 75 -2.87 13.26 2.12
CA ARG A 75 -3.47 12.31 1.19
C ARG A 75 -2.53 11.17 0.81
N VAL A 76 -3.05 9.95 0.91
CA VAL A 76 -2.43 8.72 0.40
C VAL A 76 -2.86 8.50 -1.05
N PHE A 77 -1.90 8.13 -1.90
CA PHE A 77 -2.16 7.85 -3.32
C PHE A 77 -2.10 6.36 -3.64
N ASP A 78 -1.32 5.59 -2.88
CA ASP A 78 -1.15 4.17 -3.17
C ASP A 78 -0.94 3.33 -1.90
N ILE A 79 -1.31 2.06 -2.00
CA ILE A 79 -1.14 1.03 -0.97
C ILE A 79 -0.78 -0.29 -1.64
N ILE A 80 0.23 -0.98 -1.12
CA ILE A 80 0.60 -2.33 -1.57
C ILE A 80 0.84 -3.25 -0.39
N TYR A 81 0.62 -4.55 -0.59
CA TYR A 81 1.20 -5.57 0.28
C TYR A 81 2.65 -5.86 -0.10
N TYR A 82 3.48 -6.17 0.90
CA TYR A 82 4.80 -6.77 0.74
C TYR A 82 4.96 -7.85 1.82
N GLY A 83 4.91 -9.13 1.41
CA GLY A 83 4.74 -10.23 2.35
C GLY A 83 3.44 -10.06 3.16
N ASP A 84 3.54 -10.09 4.49
CA ASP A 84 2.42 -9.82 5.41
C ASP A 84 2.29 -8.33 5.80
N ASN A 85 3.22 -7.49 5.37
CA ASN A 85 3.26 -6.06 5.68
C ASN A 85 2.57 -5.24 4.59
N VAL A 86 2.27 -3.99 4.92
CA VAL A 86 1.63 -3.04 4.01
C VAL A 86 2.51 -1.81 3.87
N ILE A 87 2.60 -1.26 2.67
CA ILE A 87 3.32 -0.01 2.40
C ILE A 87 2.32 0.98 1.80
N THR A 88 2.33 2.22 2.27
CA THR A 88 1.49 3.31 1.73
C THR A 88 2.34 4.52 1.43
N CYS A 89 2.03 5.24 0.35
CA CYS A 89 2.72 6.49 0.00
C CYS A 89 1.74 7.57 -0.44
N GLY A 90 2.19 8.81 -0.35
CA GLY A 90 1.37 9.96 -0.73
C GLY A 90 2.13 11.28 -0.66
N VAL A 91 1.42 12.33 -0.26
CA VAL A 91 1.97 13.69 -0.21
C VAL A 91 3.05 13.78 0.86
N LYS A 92 4.31 13.75 0.42
CA LYS A 92 5.51 13.92 1.25
C LYS A 92 5.66 12.88 2.37
N HIS A 93 5.15 11.66 2.14
CA HIS A 93 5.27 10.57 3.09
C HIS A 93 5.26 9.20 2.42
N ILE A 94 5.85 8.24 3.12
CA ILE A 94 5.68 6.81 2.92
C ILE A 94 5.73 6.16 4.30
N ARG A 95 4.91 5.14 4.53
CA ARG A 95 4.89 4.39 5.80
C ARG A 95 4.90 2.89 5.52
N PHE A 96 5.69 2.19 6.33
CA PHE A 96 5.88 0.75 6.29
C PHE A 96 5.18 0.15 7.50
N TRP A 97 4.06 -0.52 7.27
CA TRP A 97 3.15 -0.99 8.29
C TRP A 97 3.33 -2.47 8.57
N THR A 98 3.48 -2.81 9.84
CA THR A 98 3.50 -4.19 10.33
C THR A 98 2.22 -4.48 11.08
N LEU A 99 1.54 -5.57 10.70
CA LEU A 99 0.37 -6.07 11.42
C LEU A 99 0.82 -6.94 12.59
N LEU A 100 0.62 -6.45 13.81
CA LEU A 100 0.89 -7.16 15.06
C LEU A 100 -0.44 -7.53 15.71
N GLY A 101 -0.94 -8.73 15.38
CA GLY A 101 -2.28 -9.17 15.77
C GLY A 101 -3.37 -8.33 15.07
N ASN A 102 -4.09 -7.52 15.83
CA ASN A 102 -5.16 -6.63 15.32
C ASN A 102 -4.73 -5.16 15.29
N THR A 103 -3.44 -4.87 15.51
CA THR A 103 -2.89 -3.50 15.53
C THR A 103 -1.90 -3.32 14.40
N LEU A 104 -1.91 -2.14 13.79
CA LEU A 104 -0.91 -1.73 12.81
C LEU A 104 0.07 -0.75 13.46
N GLN A 105 1.35 -1.08 13.39
CA GLN A 105 2.45 -0.16 13.71
C GLN A 105 3.17 0.23 12.44
N PHE A 106 3.80 1.41 12.41
CA PHE A 106 4.54 1.86 11.24
C PHE A 106 5.90 2.43 11.56
N GLU A 107 6.79 2.28 10.58
CA GLU A 107 8.00 3.07 10.44
C GLU A 107 7.81 4.10 9.32
N GLU A 108 8.26 5.32 9.53
CA GLU A 108 8.16 6.40 8.55
C GLU A 108 9.37 6.38 7.61
N GLY A 109 9.14 6.61 6.31
CA GLY A 109 10.21 6.66 5.33
C GLY A 109 11.16 7.83 5.55
N HIS A 110 12.44 7.53 5.66
CA HIS A 110 13.48 8.54 5.85
C HIS A 110 14.05 9.00 4.50
N PHE A 111 13.63 10.19 4.05
CA PHE A 111 14.11 10.81 2.82
C PHE A 111 15.54 11.38 2.92
N GLY A 112 16.10 11.46 4.13
CA GLY A 112 17.43 12.02 4.38
C GLY A 112 17.55 13.47 3.88
N LYS A 113 18.65 13.78 3.20
CA LYS A 113 18.95 15.14 2.71
C LYS A 113 18.13 15.55 1.48
N LEU A 114 17.44 14.61 0.82
CA LEU A 114 16.66 14.89 -0.39
C LEU A 114 15.37 15.67 -0.10
N GLY A 115 14.93 15.66 1.16
CA GLY A 115 13.64 16.19 1.57
C GLY A 115 12.48 15.31 1.11
N ALA A 116 11.37 15.37 1.83
CA ALA A 116 10.20 14.56 1.50
C ALA A 116 9.57 15.02 0.18
N GLN A 117 9.38 14.07 -0.73
CA GLN A 117 8.73 14.28 -2.03
C GLN A 117 7.33 13.66 -2.06
N THR A 118 6.45 14.21 -2.87
CA THR A 118 5.14 13.58 -3.13
C THR A 118 5.34 12.33 -3.98
N LEU A 119 4.99 11.18 -3.41
CA LEU A 119 5.11 9.87 -4.03
C LEU A 119 3.75 9.44 -4.59
N LEU A 120 3.69 9.12 -5.88
CA LEU A 120 2.44 8.90 -6.61
C LEU A 120 2.08 7.41 -6.72
N CYS A 121 3.07 6.51 -6.66
CA CYS A 121 2.85 5.08 -6.79
C CYS A 121 3.95 4.28 -6.07
N ILE A 122 3.62 3.04 -5.71
CA ILE A 122 4.54 2.06 -5.14
C ILE A 122 4.56 0.83 -6.04
N GLY A 123 5.76 0.42 -6.44
CA GLY A 123 6.01 -0.90 -7.03
C GLY A 123 6.77 -1.77 -6.06
N GLN A 124 6.44 -3.06 -5.99
CA GLN A 124 7.24 -4.04 -5.26
C GLN A 124 8.24 -4.72 -6.20
N PHE A 125 9.42 -5.07 -5.65
CA PHE A 125 10.28 -6.02 -6.34
C PHE A 125 9.66 -7.42 -6.25
N PRO A 126 9.86 -8.29 -7.26
CA PRO A 126 9.46 -9.69 -7.14
C PRO A 126 10.06 -10.27 -5.85
N PRO A 127 9.31 -11.12 -5.11
CA PRO A 127 9.91 -11.92 -4.06
C PRO A 127 11.13 -12.63 -4.65
N SER A 128 12.30 -12.51 -4.02
CA SER A 128 13.49 -13.20 -4.51
C SER A 128 13.22 -14.71 -4.50
N ASP A 129 13.17 -15.35 -5.68
CA ASP A 129 13.00 -16.81 -5.85
C ASP A 129 14.16 -17.64 -5.24
N THR A 130 15.11 -17.01 -4.55
CA THR A 130 16.29 -17.66 -3.99
C THR A 130 15.99 -18.31 -2.65
N LYS A 131 15.45 -19.53 -2.71
CA LYS A 131 15.77 -20.56 -1.71
C LYS A 131 17.25 -20.96 -1.85
N GLN A 132 18.20 -20.11 -1.43
CA GLN A 132 19.59 -20.53 -1.22
C GLN A 132 20.40 -19.43 -0.52
N SER A 133 20.54 -19.56 0.81
CA SER A 133 21.81 -19.44 1.54
C SER A 133 21.51 -19.22 3.02
N THR A 134 21.71 -20.27 3.80
CA THR A 134 22.11 -20.12 5.19
C THR A 134 23.41 -19.31 5.18
N GLU A 135 23.38 -18.13 5.80
CA GLU A 135 24.48 -17.16 5.97
C GLU A 135 24.61 -16.04 4.91
N SER A 136 24.09 -14.86 5.31
CA SER A 136 24.43 -13.50 4.86
C SER A 136 24.25 -13.14 3.36
N THR A 137 23.13 -12.50 2.99
CA THR A 137 22.89 -11.04 3.09
C THR A 137 21.47 -10.80 2.55
N GLU A 138 20.56 -10.52 3.46
CA GLU A 138 19.12 -10.27 3.21
C GLU A 138 18.97 -9.24 2.08
N ASN A 139 18.32 -9.63 0.97
CA ASN A 139 17.99 -8.71 -0.11
C ASN A 139 16.82 -7.83 0.38
N ASP A 140 17.07 -6.95 1.35
CA ASP A 140 16.12 -6.10 2.11
C ASP A 140 15.38 -5.06 1.24
N TYR A 141 15.47 -5.16 -0.09
CA TYR A 141 14.77 -4.28 -1.00
C TYR A 141 13.28 -4.63 -0.98
N LEU A 142 12.49 -3.68 -0.51
CA LEU A 142 11.05 -3.88 -0.34
C LEU A 142 10.30 -3.41 -1.58
N CYS A 143 10.51 -2.14 -1.92
CA CYS A 143 9.73 -1.46 -2.94
C CYS A 143 10.53 -0.33 -3.60
N PHE A 144 9.95 0.19 -4.68
CA PHE A 144 10.34 1.45 -5.26
C PHE A 144 9.12 2.36 -5.40
N THR A 145 9.34 3.66 -5.43
CA THR A 145 8.27 4.65 -5.57
C THR A 145 8.59 5.70 -6.62
N GLY A 146 7.61 6.05 -7.44
CA GLY A 146 7.70 7.19 -8.37
C GLY A 146 7.21 8.46 -7.70
N ALA A 147 7.92 9.57 -7.88
CA ALA A 147 7.57 10.88 -7.33
C ALA A 147 7.07 11.86 -8.39
N ILE A 148 6.36 12.89 -7.94
CA ILE A 148 5.77 13.92 -8.82
C ILE A 148 6.80 14.72 -9.64
N ASN A 149 8.05 14.79 -9.16
CA ASN A 149 9.15 15.45 -9.85
C ASN A 149 9.81 14.55 -10.91
N GLY A 150 9.32 13.32 -11.08
CA GLY A 150 9.85 12.34 -12.02
C GLY A 150 11.01 11.50 -11.50
N ASP A 151 11.38 11.62 -10.22
CA ASP A 151 12.39 10.78 -9.59
C ASP A 151 11.80 9.42 -9.16
N LEU A 152 12.64 8.40 -9.16
CA LEU A 152 12.33 7.08 -8.62
C LEU A 152 13.19 6.80 -7.40
N TYR A 153 12.58 6.31 -6.31
CA TYR A 153 13.26 5.98 -5.07
C TYR A 153 13.20 4.48 -4.83
N VAL A 154 14.32 3.87 -4.48
CA VAL A 154 14.43 2.45 -4.11
C VAL A 154 14.61 2.37 -2.60
N TRP A 155 13.73 1.61 -1.94
CA TRP A 155 13.65 1.53 -0.49
C TRP A 155 14.23 0.22 0.03
N LYS A 156 15.12 0.36 1.02
CA LYS A 156 15.66 -0.74 1.83
C LYS A 156 15.22 -0.51 3.27
N LYS A 157 14.37 -1.39 3.79
CA LYS A 157 13.59 -1.12 5.02
C LYS A 157 12.85 0.22 4.85
N TYR A 158 12.95 1.13 5.82
CA TYR A 158 12.34 2.45 5.79
C TYR A 158 13.29 3.57 5.31
N LYS A 159 14.41 3.24 4.67
CA LYS A 159 15.40 4.22 4.17
C LYS A 159 15.56 4.12 2.66
N ILE A 160 15.86 5.25 2.04
CA ILE A 160 16.27 5.28 0.63
C ILE A 160 17.66 4.66 0.51
N ASP A 161 17.78 3.62 -0.31
CA ASP A 161 19.07 3.03 -0.69
C ASP A 161 19.64 3.70 -1.95
N ARG A 162 18.78 3.91 -2.94
CA ARG A 162 19.12 4.55 -4.21
C ARG A 162 17.97 5.42 -4.69
N TYR A 163 18.26 6.49 -5.42
CA TYR A 163 17.26 7.19 -6.23
C TYR A 163 17.79 7.44 -7.64
N ILE A 164 16.89 7.56 -8.60
CA ILE A 164 17.17 7.83 -10.01
C ILE A 164 16.44 9.12 -10.34
N SER A 165 17.19 10.17 -10.67
CA SER A 165 16.57 11.47 -10.96
C SER A 165 16.05 11.54 -12.38
N GLY A 166 14.87 12.15 -12.54
CA GLY A 166 14.27 12.39 -13.87
C GLY A 166 14.11 11.11 -14.69
N ALA A 167 13.74 10.00 -14.05
CA ALA A 167 13.60 8.69 -14.69
C ALA A 167 12.65 8.73 -15.91
N HIS A 168 11.67 9.65 -15.91
CA HIS A 168 10.74 9.87 -17.02
C HIS A 168 11.33 10.65 -18.21
N ASN A 169 12.52 11.25 -18.07
CA ASN A 169 13.25 11.93 -19.15
C ASN A 169 14.33 11.05 -19.80
N VAL A 170 14.53 9.83 -19.29
CA VAL A 170 15.53 8.89 -19.79
C VAL A 170 14.86 7.92 -20.77
N ARG A 171 15.38 7.83 -22.01
CA ARG A 171 15.07 6.70 -22.90
C ARG A 171 15.59 5.43 -22.24
N LEU A 172 14.70 4.59 -21.72
CA LEU A 172 15.05 3.22 -21.34
C LEU A 172 15.33 2.45 -22.64
N TYR A 173 16.61 2.24 -22.96
CA TYR A 173 16.99 1.17 -23.87
C TYR A 173 16.83 -0.13 -23.08
N ILE A 174 15.83 -0.92 -23.45
CA ILE A 174 15.62 -2.30 -23.00
C ILE A 174 16.37 -3.23 -23.95
#